data_AF-A0AAV8XSP8-F1
#
_entry.id   AF-A0AAV8XSP8-F1
#
_cell.length_a   1.000
_cell.length_b   1.000
_cell.length_c   1.000
_cell.angle_alpha   90.00
_cell.angle_beta   90.00
_cell.angle_gamma   90.00
#
_symmetry.space_group_name_H-M   'P 1'
#
loop_
_entity.id
_entity.type
_entity.pdbx_description
1 polymer ?
#
loop_
_entity_poly.entity_id
_entity_poly.type
_entity_poly.pdbx_seq_one_letter_code
_entity_poly.pdbx_strand_id
1 'polypeptide(L)'
;MPGKRLNSQAREIVAKLLNYFMAEKENLGPLISVNAVQQRVADALGISLRTVCSIKTSPKIPEASTNIKYKPRLKSKTDDLPEGHKVEVRNVIYNIYAEKKHVTLRILKEELKVKCVLDANINTISKLLSNIGFKYKQDDNRRALMEKTNIALLRCEFLRKYMVNRNSNTSRQLVFLDETWIFAKGNQTKSWQDESKKSVRKPEGYEGKRFIVLHAGSNKGFVDNAG
;
A
#
# COMPACT_ATOMS: atom_id res chain seq x y z
N MET A 1 34.52 -24.57 34.23
CA MET A 1 33.11 -24.35 33.82
C MET A 1 32.99 -24.60 32.32
N PRO A 2 32.00 -25.38 31.84
CA PRO A 2 31.79 -25.56 30.41
C PRO A 2 31.44 -24.22 29.74
N GLY A 3 32.04 -23.92 28.60
CA GLY A 3 31.84 -22.65 27.89
C GLY A 3 30.42 -22.54 27.32
N LYS A 4 29.64 -21.56 27.79
CA LYS A 4 28.33 -21.24 27.20
C LYS A 4 28.53 -20.52 25.86
N ARG A 5 27.82 -20.96 24.81
CA ARG A 5 27.79 -20.27 23.52
C ARG A 5 26.98 -18.98 23.62
N LEU A 6 27.62 -17.84 23.44
CA LEU A 6 26.97 -16.51 23.34
C LEU A 6 26.47 -16.25 21.91
N ASN A 7 25.30 -15.60 21.79
CA ASN A 7 24.77 -15.12 20.51
C ASN A 7 25.58 -13.90 19.99
N SER A 8 25.36 -13.51 18.74
CA SER A 8 26.12 -12.42 18.09
C SER A 8 26.04 -11.10 18.85
N GLN A 9 24.84 -10.71 19.30
CA GLN A 9 24.63 -9.46 20.06
C GLN A 9 25.38 -9.45 21.39
N ALA A 10 25.37 -10.57 22.14
CA ALA A 10 26.12 -10.66 23.39
C ALA A 10 27.63 -10.59 23.15
N ARG A 11 28.14 -11.18 22.06
CA ARG A 11 29.56 -11.07 21.70
C ARG A 11 29.97 -9.64 21.36
N GLU A 12 29.11 -8.90 20.66
CA GLU A 12 29.33 -7.49 20.34
C GLU A 12 29.40 -6.63 21.61
N ILE A 13 28.47 -6.86 22.55
CA ILE A 13 28.45 -6.18 23.87
C ILE A 13 29.75 -6.47 24.62
N VAL A 14 30.18 -7.73 24.67
CA VAL A 14 31.43 -8.14 25.34
C VAL A 14 32.64 -7.47 24.68
N ALA A 15 32.71 -7.43 23.35
CA ALA A 15 33.80 -6.77 22.63
C ALA A 15 33.87 -5.27 22.94
N LYS A 16 32.73 -4.57 22.96
CA LYS A 16 32.67 -3.15 23.31
C LYS A 16 33.15 -2.87 24.74
N LEU A 17 32.71 -3.68 25.69
CA LEU A 17 33.17 -3.60 27.09
C LEU A 17 34.68 -3.83 27.21
N LEU A 18 35.21 -4.86 26.52
CA LEU A 18 36.64 -5.15 26.52
C LEU A 18 37.45 -3.96 26.00
N ASN A 19 37.04 -3.38 24.86
CA ASN A 19 37.71 -2.22 24.29
C ASN A 19 37.71 -1.02 25.26
N TYR A 20 36.57 -0.76 25.91
CA TYR A 20 36.46 0.33 26.88
C TYR A 20 37.38 0.12 28.10
N PHE A 21 37.43 -1.08 28.67
CA PHE A 21 38.32 -1.37 29.80
C PHE A 21 39.80 -1.44 29.41
N MET A 22 40.12 -1.85 28.18
CA MET A 22 41.48 -1.74 27.64
C MET A 22 41.92 -0.27 27.55
N ALA A 23 41.03 0.63 27.10
CA ALA A 23 41.30 2.06 27.09
C ALA A 23 41.50 2.63 28.51
N GLU A 24 40.73 2.18 29.51
CA GLU A 24 40.97 2.56 30.92
C GLU A 24 42.32 2.05 31.46
N LYS A 25 42.76 0.85 31.03
CA LYS A 25 44.08 0.30 31.37
C LYS A 25 45.21 1.14 30.78
N GLU A 26 45.10 1.53 29.52
CA GLU A 26 46.08 2.41 28.85
C GLU A 26 46.11 3.80 29.47
N ASN A 27 44.96 4.31 29.91
CA ASN A 27 44.83 5.60 30.59
C ASN A 27 45.32 5.60 32.06
N LEU A 28 45.80 4.47 32.58
CA LEU A 28 46.22 4.30 33.99
C LEU A 28 45.14 4.71 35.01
N GLY A 29 43.87 4.65 34.61
CA GLY A 29 42.75 5.09 35.43
C GLY A 29 41.43 5.18 34.67
N PRO A 30 40.30 5.33 35.38
CA PRO A 30 38.98 5.42 34.78
C PRO A 30 38.88 6.62 33.82
N LEU A 31 38.34 6.41 32.61
CA LEU A 31 38.09 7.47 31.62
C LEU A 31 37.05 8.48 32.14
N ILE A 32 36.06 7.95 32.85
CA ILE A 32 34.99 8.70 33.51
C ILE A 32 35.02 8.31 34.99
N SER A 33 34.72 9.26 35.88
CA SER A 33 34.68 9.03 37.33
C SER A 33 33.92 7.76 37.70
N VAL A 34 34.48 6.99 38.64
CA VAL A 34 33.88 5.74 39.14
C VAL A 34 32.48 5.95 39.69
N ASN A 35 32.20 7.15 40.22
CA ASN A 35 30.90 7.54 40.75
C ASN A 35 29.82 7.67 39.66
N ALA A 36 30.20 7.95 38.41
CA ALA A 36 29.28 8.14 37.29
C ALA A 36 28.97 6.81 36.57
N VAL A 37 28.48 5.83 37.32
CA VAL A 37 28.26 4.44 36.85
C VAL A 37 27.41 4.36 35.58
N GLN A 38 26.30 5.10 35.52
CA GLN A 38 25.40 5.06 34.35
C GLN A 38 26.05 5.67 33.10
N GLN A 39 26.86 6.72 33.28
CA GLN A 39 27.57 7.37 32.19
C GLN A 39 28.67 6.46 31.64
N ARG A 40 29.39 5.76 32.52
CA ARG A 40 30.38 4.74 32.13
C ARG A 40 29.75 3.61 31.32
N VAL A 41 28.59 3.11 31.73
CA VAL A 41 27.86 2.07 30.99
C VAL A 41 27.37 2.58 29.64
N ALA A 42 26.88 3.82 29.58
CA ALA A 42 26.44 4.46 28.34
C ALA A 42 27.60 4.57 27.33
N ASP A 43 28.77 5.04 27.80
CA ASP A 43 29.97 5.24 26.99
C ASP A 43 30.57 3.90 26.55
N ALA A 44 30.73 2.96 27.48
CA ALA A 44 31.30 1.63 27.20
C ALA A 44 30.48 0.81 26.20
N LEU A 45 29.16 0.98 26.17
CA LEU A 45 28.27 0.26 25.26
C LEU A 45 27.85 1.06 24.03
N GLY A 46 28.18 2.37 23.98
CA GLY A 46 27.75 3.28 22.91
C GLY A 46 26.23 3.48 22.85
N ILE A 47 25.56 3.51 24.01
CA ILE A 47 24.09 3.66 24.11
C ILE A 47 23.73 4.93 24.87
N SER A 48 22.52 5.46 24.64
CA SER A 48 22.10 6.70 25.31
C SER A 48 21.98 6.52 26.82
N LEU A 49 22.38 7.55 27.59
CA LEU A 49 22.21 7.59 29.05
C LEU A 49 20.75 7.35 29.47
N ARG A 50 19.79 7.88 28.69
CA ARG A 50 18.35 7.66 28.90
C ARG A 50 17.99 6.17 28.83
N THR A 51 18.56 5.42 27.89
CA THR A 51 18.35 3.97 27.77
C THR A 51 18.87 3.25 29.00
N VAL A 52 20.09 3.57 29.46
CA VAL A 52 20.70 2.97 30.66
C VAL A 52 19.86 3.23 31.91
N CYS A 53 19.43 4.47 32.12
CA CYS A 53 18.58 4.84 33.24
C CYS A 53 17.22 4.14 33.17
N SER A 54 16.61 4.03 31.98
CA SER A 54 15.34 3.30 31.81
C SER A 54 15.47 1.81 32.14
N ILE A 55 16.60 1.18 31.78
CA ILE A 55 16.87 -0.23 32.10
C ILE A 55 17.05 -0.40 33.61
N LYS A 56 17.79 0.50 34.28
CA LYS A 56 17.99 0.46 35.75
C LYS A 56 16.67 0.55 36.52
N THR A 57 15.74 1.38 36.06
CA THR A 57 14.42 1.56 36.69
C THR A 57 13.46 0.41 36.37
N SER A 58 13.77 -0.43 35.37
CA SER A 58 12.95 -1.59 35.05
C SER A 58 13.08 -2.65 36.17
N PRO A 59 12.00 -3.33 36.59
CA PRO A 59 12.07 -4.33 37.65
C PRO A 59 13.06 -5.44 37.28
N LYS A 60 13.94 -5.82 38.21
CA LYS A 60 14.87 -6.95 38.04
C LYS A 60 14.05 -8.23 37.80
N ILE A 61 14.08 -8.73 36.57
CA ILE A 61 13.46 -10.00 36.20
C ILE A 61 14.29 -11.11 36.88
N PRO A 62 13.70 -11.99 37.71
CA PRO A 62 14.45 -13.12 38.28
C PRO A 62 14.96 -14.03 37.14
N GLU A 63 16.21 -14.49 37.30
CA GLU A 63 17.07 -15.13 36.29
C GLU A 63 16.52 -16.43 35.63
N ALA A 64 15.29 -16.85 35.97
CA ALA A 64 14.65 -18.06 35.47
C ALA A 64 13.48 -17.83 34.49
N SER A 65 13.16 -16.59 34.11
CA SER A 65 12.03 -16.32 33.19
C SER A 65 12.51 -15.83 31.82
N THR A 66 12.78 -16.77 30.92
CA THR A 66 13.03 -16.52 29.49
C THR A 66 11.79 -16.03 28.71
N ASN A 67 10.64 -15.92 29.36
CA ASN A 67 9.41 -15.42 28.75
C ASN A 67 9.22 -13.94 29.06
N ILE A 68 9.96 -13.09 28.34
CA ILE A 68 9.62 -11.67 28.24
C ILE A 68 8.25 -11.60 27.54
N LYS A 69 7.17 -11.45 28.31
CA LYS A 69 5.88 -11.02 27.75
C LYS A 69 6.05 -9.57 27.30
N TYR A 70 6.51 -9.37 26.06
CA TYR A 70 6.39 -8.07 25.41
C TYR A 70 4.94 -7.65 25.55
N LYS A 71 4.66 -6.49 26.17
CA LYS A 71 3.32 -5.91 26.05
C LYS A 71 3.06 -5.80 24.56
N PRO A 72 2.06 -6.51 23.99
CA PRO A 72 1.76 -6.36 22.59
C PRO A 72 1.52 -4.87 22.37
N ARG A 73 2.13 -4.31 21.31
CA ARG A 73 1.81 -2.94 20.91
C ARG A 73 0.30 -2.86 20.81
N LEU A 74 -0.31 -1.85 21.43
CA LEU A 74 -1.75 -1.64 21.27
C LEU A 74 -2.02 -1.60 19.77
N LYS A 75 -2.89 -2.51 19.32
CA LYS A 75 -3.36 -2.51 17.95
C LYS A 75 -4.03 -1.16 17.68
N SER A 76 -3.94 -0.71 16.42
CA SER A 76 -4.60 0.53 16.08
C SER A 76 -6.12 0.33 16.25
N LYS A 77 -6.85 1.38 16.66
CA LYS A 77 -8.33 1.32 16.80
C LYS A 77 -9.03 0.81 15.53
N THR A 78 -8.36 0.91 14.38
CA THR A 78 -8.82 0.41 13.07
C THR A 78 -8.59 -1.09 12.86
N ASP A 79 -7.62 -1.70 13.53
CA ASP A 79 -7.36 -3.16 13.46
C ASP A 79 -8.33 -3.95 14.35
N ASP A 80 -8.73 -3.35 15.48
CA ASP A 80 -9.59 -3.96 16.49
C ASP A 80 -11.09 -3.89 16.18
N LEU A 81 -11.48 -3.38 15.00
CA LEU A 81 -12.88 -3.33 14.61
C LEU A 81 -13.43 -4.76 14.40
N PRO A 82 -14.62 -5.10 14.95
CA PRO A 82 -15.23 -6.42 14.74
C PRO A 82 -15.43 -6.73 13.25
N GLU A 83 -15.25 -8.00 12.87
CA GLU A 83 -15.30 -8.40 11.46
C GLU A 83 -16.67 -8.10 10.81
N GLY A 84 -17.77 -8.21 11.58
CA GLY A 84 -19.10 -7.83 11.10
C GLY A 84 -19.19 -6.39 10.61
N HIS A 85 -18.60 -5.44 11.35
CA HIS A 85 -18.59 -4.02 10.96
C HIS A 85 -17.71 -3.79 9.73
N LYS A 86 -16.60 -4.54 9.60
CA LYS A 86 -15.75 -4.49 8.39
C LYS A 86 -16.53 -4.94 7.15
N VAL A 87 -17.34 -5.99 7.27
CA VAL A 87 -18.21 -6.47 6.18
C VAL A 87 -19.27 -5.43 5.83
N GLU A 88 -19.91 -4.81 6.82
CA GLU A 88 -20.87 -3.72 6.59
C GLU A 88 -20.24 -2.54 5.85
N VAL A 89 -19.04 -2.11 6.25
CA VAL A 89 -18.29 -1.06 5.53
C VAL A 89 -18.07 -1.45 4.06
N ARG A 90 -17.69 -2.70 3.77
CA ARG A 90 -17.56 -3.18 2.39
C ARG A 90 -18.88 -3.09 1.63
N ASN A 91 -19.98 -3.52 2.25
CA ASN A 91 -21.30 -3.49 1.64
C ASN A 91 -21.76 -2.05 1.34
N VAL A 92 -21.49 -1.10 2.23
CA VAL A 92 -21.77 0.32 1.97
C VAL A 92 -21.01 0.81 0.75
N ILE A 93 -19.72 0.51 0.65
CA ILE A 93 -18.90 0.88 -0.52
C ILE A 93 -19.45 0.25 -1.80
N TYR A 94 -19.79 -1.04 -1.76
CA TYR A 94 -20.36 -1.74 -2.92
C TYR A 94 -21.73 -1.15 -3.32
N ASN A 95 -22.54 -0.71 -2.37
CA ASN A 95 -23.83 -0.07 -2.67
C ASN A 95 -23.63 1.29 -3.36
N ILE A 96 -22.66 2.11 -2.90
CA ILE A 96 -22.32 3.37 -3.58
C ILE A 96 -21.88 3.10 -5.03
N TYR A 97 -21.08 2.05 -5.26
CA TYR A 97 -20.69 1.63 -6.61
C TYR A 97 -21.85 1.06 -7.42
N ALA A 98 -22.81 0.36 -6.79
CA ALA A 98 -24.01 -0.14 -7.44
C ALA A 98 -24.94 1.00 -7.89
N GLU A 99 -25.01 2.07 -7.09
CA GLU A 99 -25.62 3.36 -7.42
C GLU A 99 -24.79 4.19 -8.42
N LYS A 100 -23.67 3.64 -8.92
CA LYS A 100 -22.77 4.27 -9.91
C LYS A 100 -22.18 5.62 -9.49
N LYS A 101 -22.23 5.94 -8.20
CA LYS A 101 -21.60 7.13 -7.61
C LYS A 101 -20.10 6.93 -7.38
N HIS A 102 -19.34 8.01 -7.40
CA HIS A 102 -17.91 7.97 -7.08
C HIS A 102 -17.70 7.89 -5.55
N VAL A 103 -16.92 6.93 -5.10
CA VAL A 103 -16.61 6.75 -3.67
C VAL A 103 -15.52 7.73 -3.25
N THR A 104 -15.93 8.80 -2.58
CA THR A 104 -15.02 9.67 -1.83
C THR A 104 -15.07 9.37 -0.34
N LEU A 105 -14.00 9.68 0.40
CA LEU A 105 -13.97 9.47 1.85
C LEU A 105 -15.03 10.29 2.60
N ARG A 106 -15.44 11.45 2.06
CA ARG A 106 -16.49 12.29 2.65
C ARG A 106 -17.86 11.65 2.52
N ILE A 107 -18.24 11.25 1.29
CA ILE A 107 -19.49 10.53 1.03
C ILE A 107 -19.54 9.25 1.86
N LEU A 108 -18.44 8.49 1.89
CA LEU A 108 -18.39 7.26 2.68
C LEU A 108 -18.57 7.53 4.18
N LYS A 109 -17.96 8.59 4.72
CA LYS A 109 -18.15 8.97 6.13
C LYS A 109 -19.61 9.29 6.43
N GLU A 110 -20.26 10.07 5.58
CA GLU A 110 -21.68 10.44 5.73
C GLU A 110 -22.58 9.20 5.67
N GLU A 111 -22.38 8.34 4.67
CA GLU A 111 -23.11 7.08 4.50
C GLU A 111 -22.94 6.11 5.69
N LEU A 112 -21.72 5.97 6.21
CA LEU A 112 -21.44 5.12 7.37
C LEU A 112 -22.08 5.66 8.65
N LYS A 113 -22.17 6.99 8.78
CA LYS A 113 -22.84 7.64 9.91
C LYS A 113 -24.35 7.47 9.83
N VAL A 114 -24.95 7.68 8.65
CA VAL A 114 -26.41 7.50 8.42
C VAL A 114 -26.83 6.05 8.68
N LYS A 115 -26.02 5.08 8.29
CA LYS A 115 -26.29 3.65 8.51
C LYS A 115 -25.91 3.15 9.92
N CYS A 116 -25.48 4.06 10.81
CA CYS A 116 -25.05 3.75 12.17
C CYS A 116 -23.96 2.67 12.27
N VAL A 117 -23.14 2.50 11.23
CA VAL A 117 -22.07 1.47 11.18
C VAL A 117 -20.83 1.97 11.91
N LEU A 118 -20.42 3.21 11.63
CA LEU A 118 -19.20 3.79 12.17
C LEU A 118 -19.23 5.32 12.09
N ASP A 119 -19.10 6.01 13.22
CA ASP A 119 -18.82 7.45 13.26
C ASP A 119 -17.33 7.68 13.57
N ALA A 120 -16.54 7.93 12.54
CA ALA A 120 -15.09 8.11 12.65
C ALA A 120 -14.57 9.24 11.76
N ASN A 121 -13.37 9.74 12.10
CA ASN A 121 -12.69 10.73 11.28
C ASN A 121 -12.24 10.13 9.93
N ILE A 122 -12.10 10.98 8.90
CA ILE A 122 -11.66 10.63 7.54
C ILE A 122 -10.36 9.84 7.54
N ASN A 123 -9.39 10.23 8.38
CA ASN A 123 -8.11 9.53 8.49
C ASN A 123 -8.26 8.10 9.04
N THR A 124 -9.18 7.91 9.98
CA THR A 124 -9.50 6.60 10.54
C THR A 124 -10.16 5.73 9.49
N ILE A 125 -11.09 6.29 8.70
CA ILE A 125 -11.74 5.58 7.58
C ILE A 125 -10.71 5.19 6.52
N SER A 126 -9.82 6.09 6.12
CA SER A 126 -8.76 5.80 5.14
C SER A 126 -7.84 4.64 5.58
N LYS A 127 -7.42 4.65 6.85
CA LYS A 127 -6.65 3.55 7.45
C LYS A 127 -7.46 2.25 7.51
N LEU A 128 -8.73 2.33 7.92
CA LEU A 128 -9.63 1.19 7.93
C LEU A 128 -9.75 0.57 6.54
N LEU A 129 -9.99 1.38 5.49
CA LEU A 129 -10.06 0.92 4.11
C LEU A 129 -8.81 0.14 3.69
N SER A 130 -7.63 0.69 4.03
CA SER A 130 -6.36 0.03 3.75
C SER A 130 -6.26 -1.32 4.47
N ASN A 131 -6.69 -1.38 5.74
CA ASN A 131 -6.69 -2.59 6.56
C ASN A 131 -7.67 -3.66 6.04
N ILE A 132 -8.82 -3.27 5.48
CA ILE A 132 -9.81 -4.20 4.92
C ILE A 132 -9.51 -4.59 3.45
N GLY A 133 -8.39 -4.14 2.90
CA GLY A 133 -7.88 -4.53 1.57
C GLY A 133 -8.21 -3.57 0.42
N PHE A 134 -8.81 -2.41 0.70
CA PHE A 134 -9.08 -1.40 -0.32
C PHE A 134 -7.86 -0.53 -0.57
N LYS A 135 -7.60 -0.21 -1.83
CA LYS A 135 -6.52 0.67 -2.27
C LYS A 135 -7.07 1.77 -3.16
N TYR A 136 -6.59 2.99 -2.97
CA TYR A 136 -6.89 4.10 -3.88
C TYR A 136 -5.95 4.03 -5.09
N LYS A 137 -6.47 3.55 -6.23
CA LYS A 137 -5.68 3.28 -7.43
C LYS A 137 -6.43 3.65 -8.69
N GLN A 138 -5.74 3.63 -9.83
CA GLN A 138 -6.35 3.86 -11.13
C GLN A 138 -7.45 2.82 -11.39
N ASP A 139 -8.57 3.29 -11.94
CA ASP A 139 -9.72 2.46 -12.28
C ASP A 139 -9.36 1.51 -13.42
N ASP A 140 -9.48 0.21 -13.13
CA ASP A 140 -9.35 -0.84 -14.12
C ASP A 140 -10.72 -1.45 -14.39
N ASN A 141 -11.46 -0.79 -15.27
CA ASN A 141 -12.78 -1.25 -15.72
C ASN A 141 -12.69 -2.60 -16.46
N ARG A 142 -11.51 -2.99 -16.98
CA ARG A 142 -11.35 -4.27 -17.69
C ARG A 142 -11.53 -5.47 -16.77
N ARG A 143 -11.37 -5.30 -15.46
CA ARG A 143 -11.66 -6.35 -14.46
C ARG A 143 -13.10 -6.85 -14.47
N ALA A 144 -14.03 -5.99 -14.88
CA ALA A 144 -15.45 -6.33 -15.03
C ALA A 144 -15.81 -6.78 -16.46
N LEU A 145 -14.97 -6.46 -17.45
CA LEU A 145 -15.22 -6.81 -18.85
C LEU A 145 -14.66 -8.20 -19.14
N MET A 146 -15.54 -9.10 -19.59
CA MET A 146 -15.13 -10.39 -20.15
C MET A 146 -15.28 -10.33 -21.66
N GLU A 147 -14.21 -10.66 -22.39
CA GLU A 147 -14.28 -10.79 -23.85
C GLU A 147 -15.20 -11.97 -24.18
N LYS A 148 -16.18 -11.76 -25.07
CA LYS A 148 -17.02 -12.85 -25.55
C LYS A 148 -16.21 -13.74 -26.49
N THR A 149 -16.46 -15.05 -26.47
CA THR A 149 -15.73 -16.04 -27.27
C THR A 149 -15.73 -15.72 -28.77
N ASN A 150 -16.85 -15.24 -29.31
CA ASN A 150 -16.94 -14.84 -30.72
C ASN A 150 -16.09 -13.61 -31.04
N ILE A 151 -16.00 -12.63 -30.13
CA ILE A 151 -15.13 -11.46 -30.30
C ILE A 151 -13.65 -11.87 -30.27
N ALA A 152 -13.29 -12.79 -29.37
CA ALA A 152 -11.95 -13.35 -29.33
C ALA A 152 -11.59 -14.08 -30.65
N LEU A 153 -12.53 -14.82 -31.23
CA LEU A 153 -12.35 -15.47 -32.53
C LEU A 153 -12.13 -14.45 -33.65
N LEU A 154 -12.98 -13.42 -33.75
CA LEU A 154 -12.84 -12.35 -34.75
C LEU A 154 -11.49 -11.61 -34.61
N ARG A 155 -11.04 -11.37 -33.37
CA ARG A 155 -9.72 -10.80 -33.10
C ARG A 155 -8.60 -11.71 -33.59
N CYS A 156 -8.68 -13.01 -33.34
CA CYS A 156 -7.71 -13.99 -33.85
C CYS A 156 -7.69 -14.02 -35.38
N GLU A 157 -8.84 -14.02 -36.04
CA GLU A 157 -8.94 -13.99 -37.50
C GLU A 157 -8.35 -12.71 -38.09
N PHE A 158 -8.68 -11.55 -37.51
CA PHE A 158 -8.10 -10.27 -37.89
C PHE A 158 -6.58 -10.29 -37.75
N LEU A 159 -6.04 -10.75 -36.62
CA LEU A 159 -4.60 -10.79 -36.39
C LEU A 159 -3.88 -11.74 -37.36
N ARG A 160 -4.49 -12.88 -37.72
CA ARG A 160 -3.94 -13.76 -38.77
C ARG A 160 -3.88 -13.06 -40.12
N LYS A 161 -4.98 -12.41 -40.55
CA LYS A 161 -5.02 -11.65 -41.81
C LYS A 161 -4.02 -10.50 -41.81
N TYR A 162 -3.88 -9.81 -40.67
CA TYR A 162 -2.90 -8.75 -40.46
C TYR A 162 -1.47 -9.26 -40.65
N MET A 163 -1.11 -10.38 -40.03
CA MET A 163 0.22 -10.98 -40.16
C MET A 163 0.52 -11.42 -41.59
N VAL A 164 -0.46 -12.01 -42.29
CA VAL A 164 -0.33 -12.37 -43.71
C VAL A 164 -0.06 -11.13 -44.56
N ASN A 165 -0.83 -10.05 -44.38
CA ASN A 165 -0.62 -8.80 -45.12
C ASN A 165 0.75 -8.18 -44.81
N ARG A 166 1.18 -8.22 -43.54
CA ARG A 166 2.47 -7.67 -43.10
C ARG A 166 3.67 -8.43 -43.69
N ASN A 167 3.55 -9.73 -43.90
CA ASN A 167 4.62 -10.58 -44.44
C ASN A 167 4.55 -10.75 -45.97
N SER A 168 3.57 -10.12 -46.63
CA SER A 168 3.42 -10.20 -48.09
C SER A 168 4.41 -9.27 -48.78
N ASN A 169 4.94 -9.70 -49.93
CA ASN A 169 5.72 -8.84 -50.84
C ASN A 169 4.90 -7.63 -51.35
N THR A 170 3.58 -7.68 -51.26
CA THR A 170 2.67 -6.59 -51.64
C THR A 170 1.83 -6.14 -50.44
N SER A 171 2.51 -5.81 -49.34
CA SER A 171 1.84 -5.37 -48.11
C SER A 171 1.01 -4.10 -48.34
N ARG A 172 -0.25 -4.11 -47.88
CA ARG A 172 -1.11 -2.93 -47.87
C ARG A 172 -0.88 -2.14 -46.60
N GLN A 173 -0.86 -0.81 -46.70
CA GLN A 173 -0.83 0.06 -45.53
C GLN A 173 -2.13 -0.10 -44.74
N LEU A 174 -2.02 -0.29 -43.42
CA LEU A 174 -3.18 -0.28 -42.54
C LEU A 174 -3.45 1.12 -42.03
N VAL A 175 -4.72 1.48 -42.09
CA VAL A 175 -5.29 2.68 -41.50
C VAL A 175 -6.29 2.22 -40.44
N PHE A 176 -6.14 2.73 -39.23
CA PHE A 176 -7.03 2.47 -38.11
C PHE A 176 -7.89 3.71 -37.89
N LEU A 177 -9.20 3.51 -37.86
CA LEU A 177 -10.16 4.52 -37.43
C LEU A 177 -10.37 4.34 -35.93
N ASP A 178 -10.33 5.44 -35.18
CA ASP A 178 -10.67 5.42 -33.76
C ASP A 178 -11.53 6.62 -33.38
N GLU A 179 -12.42 6.39 -32.43
CA GLU A 179 -13.31 7.39 -31.87
C GLU A 179 -13.01 7.54 -30.39
N THR A 180 -12.66 8.76 -29.97
CA THR A 180 -12.43 9.10 -28.57
C THR A 180 -13.42 10.15 -28.08
N TRP A 181 -13.92 9.93 -26.87
CA TRP A 181 -14.83 10.83 -26.18
C TRP A 181 -14.06 11.68 -25.17
N ILE A 182 -14.16 13.00 -25.30
CA ILE A 182 -13.61 13.95 -24.33
C ILE A 182 -14.77 14.58 -23.55
N PHE A 183 -14.72 14.42 -22.23
CA PHE A 183 -15.72 15.00 -21.34
C PHE A 183 -15.31 16.40 -20.91
N ALA A 184 -16.22 17.37 -21.02
CA ALA A 184 -15.93 18.77 -20.68
C ALA A 184 -15.48 18.96 -19.21
N LYS A 185 -15.93 18.08 -18.29
CA LYS A 185 -15.58 18.13 -16.86
C LYS A 185 -14.40 17.23 -16.49
N GLY A 186 -13.78 16.56 -17.47
CA GLY A 186 -12.74 15.55 -17.24
C GLY A 186 -13.27 14.26 -16.60
N ASN A 187 -12.38 13.27 -16.48
CA ASN A 187 -12.69 11.97 -15.89
C ASN A 187 -11.91 11.76 -14.60
N GLN A 188 -12.59 11.42 -13.51
CA GLN A 188 -11.92 10.83 -12.35
C GLN A 188 -11.29 9.51 -12.78
N THR A 189 -9.98 9.34 -12.61
CA THR A 189 -9.27 8.14 -13.05
C THR A 189 -8.94 7.19 -11.90
N LYS A 190 -9.11 7.63 -10.65
CA LYS A 190 -8.81 6.85 -9.45
C LYS A 190 -10.03 6.67 -8.56
N SER A 191 -10.13 5.51 -7.91
CA SER A 191 -11.15 5.22 -6.90
C SER A 191 -10.66 4.16 -5.90
N TRP A 192 -11.46 3.93 -4.84
CA TRP A 192 -11.18 2.96 -3.79
C TRP A 192 -11.60 1.55 -4.20
N GLN A 193 -10.64 0.71 -4.56
CA GLN A 193 -10.90 -0.62 -5.09
C GLN A 193 -10.27 -1.70 -4.23
N ASP A 194 -10.99 -2.81 -4.05
CA ASP A 194 -10.47 -4.08 -3.57
C ASP A 194 -10.31 -5.06 -4.75
N GLU A 195 -10.09 -6.34 -4.47
CA GLU A 195 -9.97 -7.40 -5.49
C GLU A 195 -11.32 -7.84 -6.07
N SER A 196 -12.43 -7.51 -5.41
CA SER A 196 -13.78 -7.85 -5.86
C SER A 196 -14.17 -7.08 -7.13
N LYS A 197 -14.94 -7.73 -8.01
CA LYS A 197 -15.57 -7.05 -9.16
C LYS A 197 -16.62 -6.02 -8.73
N LYS A 198 -17.10 -6.09 -7.48
CA LYS A 198 -18.09 -5.15 -6.92
C LYS A 198 -17.53 -3.75 -6.66
N SER A 199 -16.22 -3.62 -6.50
CA SER A 199 -15.55 -2.31 -6.37
C SER A 199 -15.09 -1.74 -7.71
N VAL A 200 -15.35 -2.44 -8.82
CA VAL A 200 -15.09 -1.87 -10.14
C VAL A 200 -16.11 -0.78 -10.38
N ARG A 201 -15.60 0.44 -10.61
CA ARG A 201 -16.44 1.58 -10.92
C ARG A 201 -17.23 1.30 -12.19
N LYS A 202 -18.55 1.39 -12.07
CA LYS A 202 -19.45 1.46 -13.22
C LYS A 202 -19.68 2.93 -13.48
N PRO A 203 -19.11 3.51 -14.56
CA PRO A 203 -19.41 4.90 -14.86
C PRO A 203 -20.93 5.02 -15.08
N GLU A 204 -21.58 5.81 -14.25
CA GLU A 204 -22.86 6.40 -14.63
C GLU A 204 -22.60 7.27 -15.86
N GLY A 205 -23.52 7.25 -16.82
CA GLY A 205 -23.35 8.01 -18.06
C GLY A 205 -22.93 9.43 -17.70
N TYR A 206 -21.71 9.81 -18.07
CA TYR A 206 -21.10 11.04 -17.56
C TYR A 206 -21.99 12.22 -17.93
N GLU A 207 -22.41 12.96 -16.90
CA GLU A 207 -23.32 14.09 -17.01
C GLU A 207 -22.56 15.33 -17.49
N GLY A 208 -22.92 15.83 -18.68
CA GLY A 208 -22.33 17.04 -19.27
C GLY A 208 -22.08 16.94 -20.77
N LYS A 209 -21.57 18.03 -21.34
CA LYS A 209 -21.19 18.12 -22.76
C LYS A 209 -20.06 17.13 -23.06
N ARG A 210 -20.20 16.41 -24.17
CA ARG A 210 -19.22 15.47 -24.69
C ARG A 210 -18.74 15.99 -26.03
N PHE A 211 -17.44 15.94 -26.25
CA PHE A 211 -16.83 16.17 -27.55
C PHE A 211 -16.40 14.82 -28.10
N ILE A 212 -16.77 14.56 -29.35
CA ILE A 212 -16.37 13.36 -30.08
C ILE A 212 -15.20 13.78 -30.96
N VAL A 213 -14.11 13.03 -30.87
CA VAL A 213 -12.98 13.14 -31.80
C VAL A 213 -12.93 11.84 -32.57
N LEU A 214 -13.26 11.92 -33.86
CA LEU A 214 -13.09 10.83 -34.81
C LEU A 214 -11.87 11.14 -35.66
N HIS A 215 -10.96 10.19 -35.80
CA HIS A 215 -9.83 10.35 -36.71
C HIS A 215 -9.31 8.99 -37.17
N ALA A 216 -8.55 8.99 -38.27
CA ALA A 216 -7.82 7.83 -38.74
C ALA A 216 -6.29 8.02 -38.66
N GLY A 217 -5.57 6.94 -38.38
CA GLY A 217 -4.11 6.94 -38.28
C GLY A 217 -3.49 5.68 -38.86
N SER A 218 -2.23 5.79 -39.27
CA SER A 218 -1.40 4.69 -39.77
C SER A 218 -0.03 4.71 -39.09
N ASN A 219 0.86 3.80 -39.50
CA ASN A 219 2.26 3.83 -39.07
C ASN A 219 3.02 5.10 -39.48
N LYS A 220 2.49 5.90 -40.41
CA LYS A 220 3.06 7.19 -40.85
C LYS A 220 2.50 8.40 -40.11
N GLY A 221 1.60 8.19 -39.15
CA GLY A 221 0.90 9.25 -38.43
C GLY A 221 -0.57 9.37 -38.84
N PHE A 222 -1.16 10.52 -38.52
CA PHE A 222 -2.55 10.84 -38.83
C PHE A 222 -2.77 10.98 -40.34
N VAL A 223 -3.96 10.56 -40.80
CA VAL A 223 -4.36 10.71 -42.20
C VAL A 223 -4.99 12.09 -42.37
N ASP A 224 -4.43 12.91 -43.26
CA ASP A 224 -4.94 14.26 -43.52
C ASP A 224 -6.40 14.22 -43.98
N ASN A 225 -7.23 15.12 -43.44
CA ASN A 225 -8.67 15.24 -43.71
C ASN A 225 -9.51 13.98 -43.38
N ALA A 226 -9.10 13.21 -42.36
CA ALA A 226 -9.84 12.01 -41.93
C ALA A 226 -10.82 12.22 -40.76
N GLY A 227 -10.89 13.44 -40.21
CA GLY A 227 -11.74 13.81 -39.07
C GLY A 227 -12.75 14.89 -39.40
#